data_AF-A0A7J3D4P6-F1
#
_entry.id   AF-A0A7J3D4P6-F1
#
_cell.length_a   1.000
_cell.length_b   1.000
_cell.length_c   1.000
_cell.angle_alpha   90.00
_cell.angle_beta   90.00
_cell.angle_gamma   90.00
#
_symmetry.space_group_name_H-M   'P 1'
#
loop_
_entity.id
_entity.type
_entity.pdbx_description
1 polymer ?
#
loop_
_entity_poly.entity_id
_entity_poly.type
_entity_poly.pdbx_seq_one_letter_code
_entity_poly.pdbx_strand_id
1 'polypeptide(L)'
;MKRQYKKKGQFIVISDLILALVVIGLAVIVHFTLTEYQRYAYQDYKEILDNLGSDYKNALTTILAKATEEYNMTADLDPPRNNAFSNFSWWTQAAMHAFSSRGVELEFSLKTTVLQESKNLYGTQMPQLDAYDLMKLYWYTPTAISSIYGSVEANISRYGLYGWNKDVLLLLNLTVDVPSITNSKDYTIFNIFVHREDFEPVNGLKASNIKVRYFESSLNSWVTATIKDIVNNGGGNYTLYVTKYTGSKPIPEEYNKYLAVWVQDNRGIIVESYTYTYIDLVIQENAINQFYPGAEKPDEVYALETLINGTTLWSNRKLVSSSNIPPLPLPPVKQFRIYTTVNGKDDPNLVEVPSQVEVWSTDYSYPTLDFANWRKRFKTGDKLVYYVNFSKAGVTQQKVRISWLIDADTRPPQYLLQFENLTNLWVVNNGVYRIGFHAGQTALSDPVGIDWNIQVNASDNDPSK
;
A
#
# COMPACT_ATOMS: atom_id res chain seq x y z
N MET A 1 81.18 -64.16 -41.51
CA MET A 1 80.78 -62.99 -40.68
C MET A 1 79.48 -62.40 -41.20
N LYS A 2 78.32 -62.71 -40.58
CA LYS A 2 77.01 -62.13 -40.94
C LYS A 2 76.37 -61.51 -39.68
N ARG A 3 76.19 -60.19 -39.74
CA ARG A 3 75.50 -59.24 -38.84
C ARG A 3 74.46 -59.85 -37.87
N GLN A 4 74.75 -59.82 -36.56
CA GLN A 4 73.80 -59.98 -35.45
C GLN A 4 73.51 -58.64 -34.71
N TYR A 5 73.21 -57.56 -35.44
CA TYR A 5 72.90 -56.24 -34.84
C TYR A 5 71.56 -55.64 -35.33
N LYS A 6 70.49 -56.45 -35.42
CA LYS A 6 69.15 -55.93 -35.81
C LYS A 6 68.00 -56.19 -34.81
N LYS A 7 68.15 -57.05 -33.80
CA LYS A 7 67.05 -57.40 -32.87
C LYS A 7 66.97 -56.56 -31.59
N LYS A 8 68.07 -55.92 -31.15
CA LYS A 8 68.08 -55.08 -29.93
C LYS A 8 67.47 -53.68 -30.13
N GLY A 9 67.63 -53.08 -31.31
CA GLY A 9 67.04 -51.78 -31.64
C GLY A 9 65.51 -51.84 -31.81
N GLN A 10 64.99 -52.93 -32.37
CA GLN A 10 63.53 -53.14 -32.50
C GLN A 10 62.85 -53.30 -31.13
N PHE A 11 63.51 -53.94 -30.17
CA PHE A 11 62.97 -54.08 -28.82
C PHE A 11 62.89 -52.75 -28.07
N ILE A 12 63.89 -51.87 -28.25
CA ILE A 12 63.90 -50.52 -27.67
C ILE A 12 62.78 -49.67 -28.28
N VAL A 13 62.63 -49.69 -29.61
CA VAL A 13 61.56 -48.95 -30.30
C VAL A 13 60.17 -49.45 -29.90
N ILE A 14 59.98 -50.77 -29.78
CA ILE A 14 58.69 -51.34 -29.32
C ILE A 14 58.41 -50.98 -27.87
N SER A 15 59.42 -51.01 -26.99
CA SER A 15 59.26 -50.65 -25.58
C SER A 15 58.92 -49.16 -25.41
N ASP A 16 59.55 -48.29 -26.20
CA ASP A 16 59.28 -46.84 -26.22
C ASP A 16 57.87 -46.53 -26.76
N LEU A 17 57.43 -47.25 -27.80
CA LEU A 17 56.06 -47.18 -28.32
C LEU A 17 55.02 -47.65 -27.29
N ILE A 18 55.29 -48.73 -26.56
CA ILE A 18 54.42 -49.22 -25.49
C ILE A 18 54.36 -48.19 -24.35
N LEU A 19 55.50 -47.60 -23.97
CA LEU A 19 55.56 -46.57 -22.94
C LEU A 19 54.76 -45.32 -23.36
N ALA A 20 54.93 -44.87 -24.61
CA ALA A 20 54.18 -43.74 -25.16
C ALA A 20 52.68 -44.01 -25.19
N LEU A 21 52.25 -45.22 -25.58
CA LEU A 21 50.85 -45.64 -25.53
C LEU A 21 50.28 -45.64 -24.11
N VAL A 22 51.05 -46.10 -23.11
CA VAL A 22 50.63 -46.08 -21.71
C VAL A 22 50.50 -44.65 -21.19
N VAL A 23 51.45 -43.77 -21.51
CA VAL A 23 51.41 -42.35 -21.10
C VAL A 23 50.23 -41.63 -21.73
N ILE A 24 49.98 -41.85 -23.03
CA ILE A 24 48.82 -41.26 -23.71
C ILE A 24 47.51 -41.82 -23.13
N GLY A 25 47.44 -43.13 -22.85
CA GLY A 25 46.28 -43.76 -22.22
C GLY A 25 45.98 -43.18 -20.84
N LEU A 26 47.01 -42.99 -20.00
CA LEU A 26 46.88 -42.34 -18.70
C LEU A 26 46.44 -40.88 -18.83
N ALA A 27 47.00 -40.13 -19.79
CA ALA A 27 46.61 -38.74 -20.04
C ALA A 27 45.14 -38.63 -20.47
N VAL A 28 44.65 -39.54 -21.32
CA VAL A 28 43.24 -39.59 -21.74
C VAL A 28 42.33 -39.93 -20.56
N ILE A 29 42.69 -40.90 -19.72
CA ILE A 29 41.92 -41.24 -18.52
C ILE A 29 41.85 -40.04 -17.57
N VAL A 30 42.99 -39.41 -17.26
CA VAL A 30 43.03 -38.23 -16.38
C VAL A 30 42.20 -37.09 -16.96
N HIS A 31 42.31 -36.82 -18.25
CA HIS A 31 41.51 -35.78 -18.91
C HIS A 31 40.01 -36.10 -18.87
N PHE A 32 39.62 -37.34 -19.14
CA PHE A 32 38.23 -37.77 -19.07
C PHE A 32 37.68 -37.68 -17.64
N THR A 33 38.43 -38.14 -16.63
CA THR A 33 38.06 -38.02 -15.22
C THR A 33 37.92 -36.56 -14.78
N LEU A 34 38.84 -35.68 -15.17
CA LEU A 34 38.75 -34.24 -14.87
C LEU A 34 37.51 -33.61 -15.53
N THR A 35 37.22 -33.96 -16.77
CA THR A 35 36.09 -33.42 -17.53
C THR A 35 34.76 -33.92 -16.96
N GLU A 36 34.66 -35.20 -16.63
CA GLU A 36 33.49 -35.76 -15.96
C GLU A 36 33.29 -35.14 -14.58
N TYR A 37 34.35 -34.99 -13.78
CA TYR A 37 34.28 -34.32 -12.49
C TYR A 37 33.77 -32.88 -12.62
N GLN A 38 34.28 -32.11 -13.58
CA GLN A 38 33.80 -30.75 -13.85
C GLN A 38 32.34 -30.74 -14.30
N ARG A 39 31.92 -31.70 -15.14
CA ARG A 39 30.52 -31.81 -15.59
C ARG A 39 29.58 -32.15 -14.43
N TYR A 40 29.96 -33.08 -13.55
CA TYR A 40 29.17 -33.45 -12.38
C TYR A 40 29.09 -32.30 -11.37
N ALA A 41 30.22 -31.65 -11.08
CA ALA A 41 30.24 -30.45 -10.25
C ALA A 41 29.36 -29.34 -10.82
N TYR A 42 29.41 -29.12 -12.14
CA TYR A 42 28.55 -28.15 -12.85
C TYR A 42 27.06 -28.45 -12.69
N GLN A 43 26.67 -29.71 -12.87
CA GLN A 43 25.28 -30.14 -12.70
C GLN A 43 24.81 -29.96 -11.24
N ASP A 44 25.64 -30.35 -10.28
CA ASP A 44 25.31 -30.28 -8.86
C ASP A 44 25.07 -28.85 -8.37
N TYR A 45 25.99 -27.91 -8.66
CA TYR A 45 25.80 -26.54 -8.18
C TYR A 45 24.66 -25.82 -8.91
N LYS A 46 24.45 -26.11 -10.20
CA LYS A 46 23.34 -25.53 -10.96
C LYS A 46 21.99 -25.92 -10.35
N GLU A 47 21.82 -27.19 -10.00
CA GLU A 47 20.60 -27.67 -9.33
C GLU A 47 20.37 -26.96 -7.99
N ILE A 48 21.43 -26.72 -7.21
CA ILE A 48 21.34 -25.95 -5.95
C ILE A 48 20.85 -24.54 -6.23
N LEU A 49 21.44 -23.82 -7.18
CA LEU A 49 21.08 -22.44 -7.49
C LEU A 49 19.66 -22.34 -8.06
N ASP A 50 19.26 -23.28 -8.91
CA ASP A 50 17.91 -23.34 -9.47
C ASP A 50 16.87 -23.56 -8.36
N ASN A 51 17.15 -24.49 -7.43
CA ASN A 51 16.30 -24.75 -6.26
C ASN A 51 16.26 -23.55 -5.31
N LEU A 52 17.42 -22.99 -4.92
CA LEU A 52 17.49 -21.78 -4.08
C LEU A 52 16.72 -20.62 -4.71
N GLY A 53 16.91 -20.40 -6.00
CA GLY A 53 16.26 -19.33 -6.72
C GLY A 53 14.74 -19.54 -6.87
N SER A 54 14.27 -20.77 -7.01
CA SER A 54 12.85 -21.11 -7.06
C SER A 54 12.20 -20.94 -5.68
N ASP A 55 12.82 -21.51 -4.65
CA ASP A 55 12.35 -21.44 -3.26
C ASP A 55 12.33 -20.01 -2.74
N TYR A 56 13.32 -19.19 -3.10
CA TYR A 56 13.34 -17.77 -2.78
C TYR A 56 12.13 -17.03 -3.36
N LYS A 57 11.82 -17.27 -4.65
CA LYS A 57 10.62 -16.70 -5.31
C LYS A 57 9.33 -17.18 -4.63
N ASN A 58 9.25 -18.46 -4.26
CA ASN A 58 8.08 -19.02 -3.58
C ASN A 58 7.91 -18.46 -2.15
N ALA A 59 9.01 -18.24 -1.42
CA ALA A 59 9.01 -17.63 -0.10
C ALA A 59 8.50 -16.18 -0.17
N LEU A 60 9.05 -15.35 -1.06
CA LEU A 60 8.56 -13.99 -1.32
C LEU A 60 7.08 -13.96 -1.71
N THR A 61 6.65 -14.88 -2.57
CA THR A 61 5.25 -14.99 -3.01
C THR A 61 4.32 -15.25 -1.81
N THR A 62 4.68 -16.23 -0.98
CA THR A 62 3.90 -16.59 0.22
C THR A 62 3.85 -15.45 1.22
N ILE A 63 4.97 -14.74 1.39
CA ILE A 63 5.07 -13.61 2.31
C ILE A 63 4.19 -12.45 1.84
N LEU A 64 4.25 -12.09 0.56
CA LEU A 64 3.42 -11.02 0.01
C LEU A 64 1.92 -11.37 0.08
N ALA A 65 1.55 -12.60 -0.26
CA ALA A 65 0.17 -13.07 -0.16
C ALA A 65 -0.38 -12.88 1.27
N LYS A 66 0.31 -13.42 2.28
CA LYS A 66 -0.06 -13.28 3.69
C LYS A 66 -0.11 -11.82 4.14
N ALA A 67 0.90 -11.02 3.76
CA ALA A 67 0.95 -9.61 4.14
C ALA A 67 -0.22 -8.80 3.57
N THR A 68 -0.58 -9.04 2.31
CA THR A 68 -1.73 -8.35 1.68
C THR A 68 -3.07 -8.78 2.29
N GLU A 69 -3.19 -10.04 2.72
CA GLU A 69 -4.36 -10.54 3.44
C GLU A 69 -4.47 -9.91 4.84
N GLU A 70 -3.38 -9.89 5.60
CA GLU A 70 -3.33 -9.30 6.94
C GLU A 70 -3.59 -7.79 6.90
N TYR A 71 -2.97 -7.07 5.96
CA TYR A 71 -3.22 -5.64 5.76
C TYR A 71 -4.68 -5.37 5.37
N ASN A 72 -5.29 -6.21 4.53
CA ASN A 72 -6.70 -6.04 4.16
C ASN A 72 -7.65 -6.13 5.37
N MET A 73 -7.29 -6.93 6.38
CA MET A 73 -8.05 -7.09 7.62
C MET A 73 -7.74 -6.02 8.67
N THR A 74 -6.47 -5.62 8.79
CA THR A 74 -5.97 -4.82 9.92
C THR A 74 -5.59 -3.40 9.57
N ALA A 75 -5.47 -3.06 8.28
CA ALA A 75 -4.97 -1.78 7.80
C ALA A 75 -3.60 -1.34 8.38
N ASP A 76 -2.84 -2.29 8.91
CA ASP A 76 -1.51 -2.07 9.46
C ASP A 76 -0.50 -2.94 8.73
N LEU A 77 0.52 -2.30 8.15
CA LEU A 77 1.57 -2.97 7.40
C LEU A 77 2.78 -3.33 8.29
N ASP A 78 2.89 -2.74 9.48
CA ASP A 78 4.02 -2.97 10.38
C ASP A 78 4.06 -4.42 10.88
N PRO A 79 2.97 -5.02 11.42
CA PRO A 79 2.98 -6.43 11.83
C PRO A 79 3.31 -7.40 10.68
N PRO A 80 2.65 -7.37 9.50
CA PRO A 80 2.98 -8.29 8.42
C PRO A 80 4.39 -8.07 7.86
N ARG A 81 4.94 -6.84 7.86
CA ARG A 81 6.33 -6.59 7.48
C ARG A 81 7.32 -7.20 8.48
N ASN A 82 7.07 -7.08 9.78
CA ASN A 82 7.91 -7.72 10.80
C ASN A 82 7.87 -9.26 10.69
N ASN A 83 6.68 -9.82 10.44
CA ASN A 83 6.50 -11.23 10.17
C ASN A 83 7.23 -11.67 8.89
N ALA A 84 7.24 -10.82 7.86
CA ALA A 84 7.97 -11.06 6.63
C ALA A 84 9.48 -11.15 6.85
N PHE A 85 10.09 -10.21 7.58
CA PHE A 85 11.50 -10.28 7.95
C PHE A 85 11.83 -11.55 8.73
N SER A 86 10.96 -11.95 9.66
CA SER A 86 11.12 -13.19 10.43
C SER A 86 11.04 -14.44 9.54
N ASN A 87 10.05 -14.51 8.65
CA ASN A 87 9.89 -15.61 7.69
C ASN A 87 11.08 -15.69 6.72
N PHE A 88 11.64 -14.55 6.28
CA PHE A 88 12.85 -14.52 5.48
C PHE A 88 14.05 -15.08 6.24
N SER A 89 14.27 -14.62 7.47
CA SER A 89 15.35 -15.12 8.30
C SER A 89 15.25 -16.65 8.50
N TRP A 90 14.04 -17.18 8.71
CA TRP A 90 13.82 -18.62 8.80
C TRP A 90 14.10 -19.36 7.50
N TRP A 91 13.67 -18.81 6.36
CA TRP A 91 13.98 -19.39 5.05
C TRP A 91 15.49 -19.43 4.81
N THR A 92 16.22 -18.35 5.10
CA THR A 92 17.68 -18.29 4.94
C THR A 92 18.37 -19.35 5.80
N GLN A 93 18.00 -19.46 7.07
CA GLN A 93 18.57 -20.47 7.99
C GLN A 93 18.25 -21.90 7.53
N ALA A 94 17.01 -22.16 7.09
CA ALA A 94 16.60 -23.46 6.59
C ALA A 94 17.36 -23.85 5.32
N ALA A 95 17.54 -22.90 4.38
CA ALA A 95 18.29 -23.12 3.16
C ALA A 95 19.79 -23.38 3.45
N MET A 96 20.43 -22.57 4.31
CA MET A 96 21.81 -22.80 4.72
C MET A 96 21.98 -24.16 5.42
N HIS A 97 21.03 -24.57 6.26
CA HIS A 97 21.07 -25.87 6.92
C HIS A 97 20.93 -27.03 5.91
N ALA A 98 19.96 -26.93 4.98
CA ALA A 98 19.72 -27.94 3.95
C ALA A 98 20.93 -28.17 3.04
N PHE A 99 21.69 -27.11 2.76
CA PHE A 99 22.88 -27.17 1.89
C PHE A 99 24.22 -27.03 2.64
N SER A 100 24.23 -27.22 3.96
CA SER A 100 25.42 -27.07 4.81
C SER A 100 26.60 -27.95 4.37
N SER A 101 26.32 -29.21 3.98
CA SER A 101 27.32 -30.15 3.45
C SER A 101 27.94 -29.74 2.10
N ARG A 102 27.37 -28.73 1.45
CA ARG A 102 27.83 -28.17 0.18
C ARG A 102 28.45 -26.77 0.34
N GLY A 103 28.54 -26.27 1.58
CA GLY A 103 29.19 -25.00 1.88
C GLY A 103 28.45 -23.78 1.30
N VAL A 104 27.11 -23.84 1.30
CA VAL A 104 26.26 -22.72 0.88
C VAL A 104 26.19 -21.67 1.98
N GLU A 105 26.50 -20.44 1.59
CA GLU A 105 26.32 -19.23 2.38
C GLU A 105 25.34 -18.32 1.65
N LEU A 106 24.40 -17.72 2.37
CA LEU A 106 23.37 -16.86 1.81
C LEU A 106 23.41 -15.50 2.49
N GLU A 107 23.41 -14.44 1.69
CA GLU A 107 23.26 -13.06 2.15
C GLU A 107 22.03 -12.43 1.50
N PHE A 108 21.23 -11.74 2.30
CA PHE A 108 20.03 -11.06 1.84
C PHE A 108 20.26 -9.55 1.84
N SER A 109 19.85 -8.89 0.76
CA SER A 109 19.85 -7.44 0.69
C SER A 109 18.50 -6.89 0.26
N LEU A 110 18.09 -5.82 0.96
CA LEU A 110 16.96 -5.00 0.56
C LEU A 110 17.40 -4.10 -0.58
N LYS A 111 16.63 -4.12 -1.67
CA LYS A 111 16.84 -3.26 -2.82
C LYS A 111 15.62 -2.37 -3.03
N THR A 112 15.82 -1.30 -3.77
CA THR A 112 14.77 -0.39 -4.20
C THR A 112 14.62 -0.47 -5.71
N THR A 113 13.39 -0.47 -6.21
CA THR A 113 13.12 -0.41 -7.65
C THR A 113 11.85 0.39 -7.95
N VAL A 114 11.79 1.00 -9.12
CA VAL A 114 10.61 1.74 -9.58
C VAL A 114 9.55 0.74 -10.04
N LEU A 115 8.34 0.84 -9.48
CA LEU A 115 7.18 0.03 -9.87
C LEU A 115 6.35 0.71 -10.96
N GLN A 116 6.26 2.04 -10.87
CA GLN A 116 5.49 2.85 -11.80
C GLN A 116 6.06 4.26 -11.84
N GLU A 117 6.29 4.77 -13.06
CA GLU A 117 6.61 6.17 -13.29
C GLU A 117 5.43 7.10 -13.00
N SER A 118 5.73 8.38 -12.76
CA SER A 118 4.67 9.38 -12.63
C SER A 118 3.83 9.45 -13.91
N LYS A 119 2.50 9.43 -13.78
CA LYS A 119 1.57 9.43 -14.91
C LYS A 119 0.32 10.20 -14.58
N ASN A 120 -0.30 10.83 -15.58
CA ASN A 120 -1.62 11.41 -15.41
C ASN A 120 -2.66 10.35 -15.80
N LEU A 121 -3.54 10.00 -14.85
CA LEU A 121 -4.61 9.04 -15.05
C LEU A 121 -5.95 9.71 -14.72
N TYR A 122 -6.82 9.82 -15.72
CA TYR A 122 -8.16 10.42 -15.60
C TYR A 122 -8.17 11.83 -15.00
N GLY A 123 -7.15 12.65 -15.34
CA GLY A 123 -7.00 14.01 -14.81
C GLY A 123 -6.38 14.09 -13.42
N THR A 124 -5.99 12.95 -12.83
CA THR A 124 -5.24 12.90 -11.57
C THR A 124 -3.76 12.61 -11.85
N GLN A 125 -2.86 13.47 -11.40
CA GLN A 125 -1.43 13.21 -11.43
C GLN A 125 -1.09 12.15 -10.39
N MET A 126 -0.67 10.97 -10.83
CA MET A 126 -0.13 9.92 -9.96
C MET A 126 1.38 10.12 -9.79
N PRO A 127 1.91 10.03 -8.55
CA PRO A 127 3.33 10.09 -8.30
C PRO A 127 4.06 8.84 -8.83
N GLN A 128 5.38 8.90 -8.88
CA GLN A 128 6.21 7.71 -9.02
C GLN A 128 6.02 6.80 -7.80
N LEU A 129 5.95 5.50 -8.02
CA LEU A 129 5.80 4.48 -6.99
C LEU A 129 7.02 3.56 -6.99
N ASP A 130 7.64 3.39 -5.82
CA ASP A 130 8.83 2.57 -5.66
C ASP A 130 8.57 1.41 -4.69
N ALA A 131 9.19 0.25 -4.93
CA ALA A 131 9.28 -0.82 -3.95
C ALA A 131 10.53 -0.59 -3.10
N TYR A 132 10.36 -0.53 -1.79
CA TYR A 132 11.43 -0.42 -0.78
C TYR A 132 10.96 -1.04 0.54
N ASP A 133 11.84 -1.16 1.53
CA ASP A 133 11.54 -1.76 2.84
C ASP A 133 10.86 -3.14 2.76
N LEU A 134 11.41 -3.99 1.88
CA LEU A 134 10.94 -5.34 1.53
C LEU A 134 9.62 -5.36 0.77
N MET A 135 8.56 -4.74 1.29
CA MET A 135 7.22 -4.75 0.70
C MET A 135 6.54 -3.39 0.70
N LYS A 136 5.75 -3.13 -0.35
CA LYS A 136 4.94 -1.91 -0.51
C LYS A 136 3.57 -2.20 -1.10
N LEU A 137 2.57 -1.54 -0.52
CA LEU A 137 1.18 -1.58 -0.97
C LEU A 137 0.72 -0.15 -1.28
N TYR A 138 0.42 0.11 -2.54
CA TYR A 138 -0.14 1.38 -3.03
C TYR A 138 -1.58 1.13 -3.48
N TRP A 139 -2.54 1.35 -2.60
CA TRP A 139 -3.95 1.01 -2.82
C TRP A 139 -4.81 2.27 -2.96
N TYR A 140 -6.12 2.10 -3.19
CA TYR A 140 -7.13 3.17 -3.10
C TYR A 140 -7.12 4.21 -4.22
N THR A 141 -6.46 3.93 -5.34
CA THR A 141 -6.56 4.72 -6.60
C THR A 141 -7.00 3.83 -7.75
N PRO A 142 -7.38 4.40 -8.92
CA PRO A 142 -7.79 3.60 -10.08
C PRO A 142 -6.73 2.64 -10.59
N THR A 143 -5.45 2.93 -10.32
CA THR A 143 -4.36 1.96 -10.39
C THR A 143 -3.89 1.65 -8.97
N ALA A 144 -3.79 0.38 -8.60
CA ALA A 144 -3.32 -0.08 -7.31
C ALA A 144 -2.29 -1.20 -7.48
N ILE A 145 -1.31 -1.27 -6.57
CA ILE A 145 -0.17 -2.17 -6.64
C ILE A 145 0.11 -2.80 -5.27
N SER A 146 0.35 -4.10 -5.26
CA SER A 146 0.97 -4.82 -4.14
C SER A 146 2.29 -5.41 -4.60
N SER A 147 3.37 -5.20 -3.85
CA SER A 147 4.72 -5.58 -4.29
C SER A 147 5.63 -6.02 -3.14
N ILE A 148 6.59 -6.87 -3.49
CA ILE A 148 7.72 -7.26 -2.64
C ILE A 148 8.99 -7.34 -3.51
N TYR A 149 10.10 -6.81 -3.01
CA TYR A 149 11.36 -6.79 -3.73
C TYR A 149 12.52 -7.10 -2.80
N GLY A 150 13.42 -7.97 -3.24
CA GLY A 150 14.64 -8.28 -2.52
C GLY A 150 15.65 -9.03 -3.37
N SER A 151 16.89 -9.09 -2.88
CA SER A 151 17.99 -9.79 -3.52
C SER A 151 18.58 -10.83 -2.58
N VAL A 152 18.94 -11.98 -3.12
CA VAL A 152 19.73 -12.99 -2.42
C VAL A 152 21.05 -13.21 -3.15
N GLU A 153 22.14 -13.20 -2.40
CA GLU A 153 23.46 -13.61 -2.85
C GLU A 153 23.77 -14.99 -2.26
N ALA A 154 24.35 -15.88 -3.07
CA ALA A 154 24.78 -17.20 -2.65
C ALA A 154 26.24 -17.45 -3.03
N ASN A 155 26.99 -17.95 -2.06
CA ASN A 155 28.33 -18.47 -2.24
C ASN A 155 28.30 -19.98 -1.98
N ILE A 156 28.95 -20.77 -2.83
CA ILE A 156 29.04 -22.23 -2.68
C ILE A 156 30.51 -22.62 -2.66
N SER A 157 31.10 -22.52 -1.47
CA SER A 157 32.55 -22.66 -1.25
C SER A 157 33.10 -23.99 -1.72
N ARG A 158 32.35 -25.09 -1.56
CA ARG A 158 32.75 -26.44 -2.00
C ARG A 158 33.03 -26.54 -3.50
N TYR A 159 32.33 -25.75 -4.31
CA TYR A 159 32.47 -25.75 -5.76
C TYR A 159 33.23 -24.52 -6.28
N GLY A 160 33.74 -23.66 -5.39
CA GLY A 160 34.44 -22.43 -5.76
C GLY A 160 33.56 -21.38 -6.45
N LEU A 161 32.23 -21.46 -6.30
CA LEU A 161 31.29 -20.52 -6.87
C LEU A 161 31.04 -19.38 -5.88
N TYR A 162 31.25 -18.14 -6.31
CA TYR A 162 31.02 -16.95 -5.50
C TYR A 162 30.28 -15.87 -6.28
N GLY A 163 29.48 -15.07 -5.58
CA GLY A 163 28.78 -13.92 -6.14
C GLY A 163 27.59 -14.27 -7.03
N TRP A 164 26.97 -15.44 -6.85
CA TRP A 164 25.67 -15.67 -7.49
C TRP A 164 24.66 -14.73 -6.84
N ASN A 165 24.05 -13.86 -7.62
CA ASN A 165 23.02 -12.95 -7.14
C ASN A 165 21.72 -13.18 -7.90
N LYS A 166 20.60 -13.19 -7.16
CA LYS A 166 19.27 -13.23 -7.75
C LYS A 166 18.37 -12.15 -7.14
N ASP A 167 17.94 -11.25 -8.01
CA ASP A 167 16.90 -10.27 -7.72
C ASP A 167 15.53 -10.82 -8.05
N VAL A 168 14.58 -10.65 -7.14
CA VAL A 168 13.19 -11.06 -7.37
C VAL A 168 12.25 -9.93 -6.98
N LEU A 169 11.57 -9.38 -7.99
CA LEU A 169 10.40 -8.53 -7.84
C LEU A 169 9.15 -9.38 -8.06
N LEU A 170 8.22 -9.32 -7.12
CA LEU A 170 6.86 -9.83 -7.33
C LEU A 170 5.89 -8.67 -7.17
N LEU A 171 4.92 -8.63 -8.07
CA LEU A 171 3.95 -7.56 -8.13
C LEU A 171 2.57 -8.10 -8.56
N LEU A 172 1.54 -7.46 -8.05
CA LEU A 172 0.18 -7.51 -8.58
C LEU A 172 -0.31 -6.09 -8.78
N ASN A 173 -0.61 -5.73 -10.03
CA ASN A 173 -1.16 -4.44 -10.41
C ASN A 173 -2.59 -4.62 -10.92
N LEU A 174 -3.51 -3.83 -10.36
CA LEU A 174 -4.89 -3.69 -10.80
C LEU A 174 -5.09 -2.26 -11.31
N THR A 175 -5.59 -2.11 -12.53
CA THR A 175 -6.08 -0.84 -13.04
C THR A 175 -7.54 -0.97 -13.45
N VAL A 176 -8.42 -0.14 -12.90
CA VAL A 176 -9.84 -0.07 -13.29
C VAL A 176 -10.00 0.99 -14.37
N ASP A 177 -10.64 0.63 -15.48
CA ASP A 177 -10.89 1.55 -16.59
C ASP A 177 -12.11 2.43 -16.31
N VAL A 178 -11.91 3.53 -15.58
CA VAL A 178 -13.01 4.39 -15.08
C VAL A 178 -13.94 4.88 -16.19
N PRO A 179 -13.46 5.34 -17.37
CA PRO A 179 -14.31 5.73 -18.49
C PRO A 179 -15.19 4.61 -19.07
N SER A 180 -14.81 3.33 -18.89
CA SER A 180 -15.60 2.19 -19.40
C SER A 180 -16.85 1.90 -18.57
N ILE A 181 -16.95 2.49 -17.38
CA ILE A 181 -18.06 2.23 -16.45
C ILE A 181 -19.37 2.75 -17.03
N THR A 182 -20.25 1.83 -17.38
CA THR A 182 -21.55 2.13 -17.97
C THR A 182 -22.64 1.25 -17.35
N ASN A 183 -23.86 1.77 -17.30
CA ASN A 183 -25.03 0.99 -16.92
C ASN A 183 -25.76 0.51 -18.17
N SER A 184 -26.04 -0.78 -18.21
CA SER A 184 -27.06 -1.38 -19.05
C SER A 184 -28.38 -1.50 -18.27
N LYS A 185 -29.44 -1.97 -18.93
CA LYS A 185 -30.75 -2.21 -18.30
C LYS A 185 -30.67 -3.18 -17.11
N ASP A 186 -29.79 -4.18 -17.21
CA ASP A 186 -29.76 -5.30 -16.28
C ASP A 186 -28.48 -5.39 -15.42
N TYR A 187 -27.43 -4.63 -15.75
CA TYR A 187 -26.12 -4.73 -15.12
C TYR A 187 -25.28 -3.47 -15.34
N THR A 188 -24.30 -3.27 -14.47
CA THR A 188 -23.20 -2.31 -14.66
C THR A 188 -22.02 -3.07 -15.28
N ILE A 189 -21.40 -2.48 -16.30
CA ILE A 189 -20.28 -3.08 -17.04
C ILE A 189 -19.07 -2.14 -17.01
N PHE A 190 -17.88 -2.72 -16.81
CA PHE A 190 -16.61 -2.01 -16.88
C PHE A 190 -15.43 -2.95 -17.07
N ASN A 191 -14.30 -2.41 -17.49
CA ASN A 191 -13.07 -3.15 -17.71
C ASN A 191 -12.09 -2.98 -16.54
N ILE A 192 -11.34 -4.04 -16.27
CA ILE A 192 -10.18 -4.04 -15.38
C ILE A 192 -8.97 -4.64 -16.10
N PHE A 193 -7.79 -4.16 -15.75
CA PHE A 193 -6.51 -4.66 -16.24
C PHE A 193 -5.71 -5.21 -15.06
N VAL A 194 -5.30 -6.48 -15.13
CA VAL A 194 -4.59 -7.16 -14.03
C VAL A 194 -3.29 -7.77 -14.55
N HIS A 195 -2.18 -7.26 -14.02
CA HIS A 195 -0.83 -7.63 -14.45
C HIS A 195 0.06 -8.03 -13.27
N ARG A 196 1.05 -8.85 -13.56
CA ARG A 196 2.13 -9.25 -12.66
C ARG A 196 3.40 -8.43 -12.94
N GLU A 197 4.51 -8.85 -12.35
CA GLU A 197 5.85 -8.44 -12.78
C GLU A 197 6.01 -8.52 -14.30
N ASP A 198 6.83 -7.64 -14.87
CA ASP A 198 7.14 -7.56 -16.31
C ASP A 198 5.93 -7.37 -17.23
N PHE A 199 4.84 -6.79 -16.72
CA PHE A 199 3.56 -6.61 -17.42
C PHE A 199 2.93 -7.93 -17.90
N GLU A 200 3.27 -9.06 -17.27
CA GLU A 200 2.64 -10.34 -17.61
C GLU A 200 1.15 -10.32 -17.19
N PRO A 201 0.23 -10.74 -18.07
CA PRO A 201 -1.19 -10.75 -17.73
C PRO A 201 -1.51 -11.83 -16.70
N VAL A 202 -2.31 -11.47 -15.68
CA VAL A 202 -2.87 -12.47 -14.77
C VAL A 202 -3.98 -13.21 -15.51
N ASN A 203 -3.81 -14.51 -15.72
CA ASN A 203 -4.79 -15.36 -16.40
C ASN A 203 -5.65 -16.16 -15.41
N GLY A 204 -6.87 -16.49 -15.83
CA GLY A 204 -7.74 -17.42 -15.11
C GLY A 204 -8.42 -16.83 -13.88
N LEU A 205 -8.58 -15.50 -13.81
CA LEU A 205 -9.40 -14.88 -12.78
C LEU A 205 -10.86 -15.35 -12.92
N LYS A 206 -11.46 -15.73 -11.80
CA LYS A 206 -12.87 -16.11 -11.68
C LYS A 206 -13.62 -15.05 -10.89
N ALA A 207 -14.95 -15.11 -10.89
CA ALA A 207 -15.77 -14.23 -10.05
C ALA A 207 -15.38 -14.28 -8.56
N SER A 208 -14.94 -15.45 -8.05
CA SER A 208 -14.45 -15.59 -6.67
C SER A 208 -13.16 -14.82 -6.36
N ASN A 209 -12.38 -14.48 -7.38
CA ASN A 209 -11.14 -13.72 -7.25
C ASN A 209 -11.38 -12.21 -7.16
N ILE A 210 -12.61 -11.74 -7.36
CA ILE A 210 -12.93 -10.32 -7.50
C ILE A 210 -14.06 -9.97 -6.55
N LYS A 211 -13.95 -8.80 -5.91
CA LYS A 211 -15.03 -8.21 -5.12
C LYS A 211 -15.21 -6.77 -5.57
N VAL A 212 -16.44 -6.43 -5.94
CA VAL A 212 -16.82 -5.06 -6.30
C VAL A 212 -17.75 -4.56 -5.20
N ARG A 213 -17.44 -3.41 -4.60
CA ARG A 213 -18.32 -2.72 -3.66
C ARG A 213 -18.82 -1.43 -4.26
N TYR A 214 -20.07 -1.11 -3.96
CA TYR A 214 -20.71 0.16 -4.30
C TYR A 214 -21.46 0.66 -3.06
N PHE A 215 -21.79 1.95 -3.08
CA PHE A 215 -22.57 2.55 -2.01
C PHE A 215 -24.07 2.33 -2.21
N GLU A 216 -24.73 1.77 -1.20
CA GLU A 216 -26.18 1.58 -1.19
C GLU A 216 -26.86 2.64 -0.31
N SER A 217 -27.56 3.59 -0.95
CA SER A 217 -28.20 4.70 -0.24
C SER A 217 -29.27 4.26 0.76
N SER A 218 -30.04 3.20 0.46
CA SER A 218 -31.09 2.71 1.37
C SER A 218 -30.54 2.11 2.67
N LEU A 219 -29.31 1.59 2.64
CA LEU A 219 -28.62 0.99 3.78
C LEU A 219 -27.59 1.94 4.40
N ASN A 220 -27.32 3.08 3.77
CA ASN A 220 -26.29 4.03 4.14
C ASN A 220 -24.91 3.35 4.37
N SER A 221 -24.55 2.44 3.47
CA SER A 221 -23.38 1.58 3.63
C SER A 221 -22.84 1.09 2.29
N TRP A 222 -21.55 0.75 2.27
CA TRP A 222 -20.92 0.06 1.15
C TRP A 222 -21.24 -1.43 1.21
N VAL A 223 -21.81 -1.94 0.13
CA VAL A 223 -22.20 -3.34 0.01
C VAL A 223 -21.49 -4.00 -1.15
N THR A 224 -21.35 -5.33 -1.09
CA THR A 224 -20.70 -6.10 -2.15
C THR A 224 -21.71 -6.38 -3.25
N ALA A 225 -21.37 -6.02 -4.48
CA ALA A 225 -22.13 -6.32 -5.68
C ALA A 225 -21.96 -7.79 -6.07
N THR A 226 -22.95 -8.32 -6.80
CA THR A 226 -22.87 -9.66 -7.39
C THR A 226 -22.22 -9.59 -8.76
N ILE A 227 -21.13 -10.34 -8.95
CA ILE A 227 -20.52 -10.51 -10.27
C ILE A 227 -21.34 -11.55 -11.02
N LYS A 228 -22.07 -11.10 -12.03
CA LYS A 228 -22.89 -11.94 -12.90
C LYS A 228 -22.03 -12.74 -13.87
N ASP A 229 -21.04 -12.08 -14.47
CA ASP A 229 -20.13 -12.69 -15.43
C ASP A 229 -18.79 -11.96 -15.50
N ILE A 230 -17.77 -12.66 -16.00
CA ILE A 230 -16.42 -12.15 -16.25
C ILE A 230 -15.96 -12.64 -17.62
N VAL A 231 -15.68 -11.70 -18.52
CA VAL A 231 -15.16 -11.99 -19.86
C VAL A 231 -13.68 -11.66 -19.90
N ASN A 232 -12.83 -12.64 -20.18
CA ASN A 232 -11.40 -12.44 -20.40
C ASN A 232 -11.18 -12.01 -21.86
N ASN A 233 -10.77 -10.76 -22.07
CA ASN A 233 -10.51 -10.19 -23.39
C ASN A 233 -9.07 -10.44 -23.88
N GLY A 234 -8.25 -11.14 -23.10
CA GLY A 234 -6.82 -11.34 -23.35
C GLY A 234 -5.97 -10.18 -22.81
N GLY A 235 -4.66 -10.42 -22.69
CA GLY A 235 -3.71 -9.39 -22.25
C GLY A 235 -3.99 -8.82 -20.85
N GLY A 236 -4.59 -9.61 -19.95
CA GLY A 236 -4.90 -9.17 -18.59
C GLY A 236 -6.11 -8.25 -18.49
N ASN A 237 -6.81 -8.00 -19.61
CA ASN A 237 -8.05 -7.23 -19.67
C ASN A 237 -9.27 -8.13 -19.41
N TYR A 238 -10.09 -7.74 -18.43
CA TYR A 238 -11.32 -8.41 -18.08
C TYR A 238 -12.48 -7.44 -18.09
N THR A 239 -13.59 -7.81 -18.73
CA THR A 239 -14.86 -7.10 -18.62
C THR A 239 -15.71 -7.73 -17.54
N LEU A 240 -16.14 -6.93 -16.57
CA LEU A 240 -16.98 -7.34 -15.46
C LEU A 240 -18.44 -6.96 -15.71
N TYR A 241 -19.35 -7.90 -15.47
CA TYR A 241 -20.80 -7.66 -15.48
C TYR A 241 -21.31 -7.77 -14.06
N VAL A 242 -21.77 -6.66 -13.49
CA VAL A 242 -22.03 -6.55 -12.05
C VAL A 242 -23.46 -6.10 -11.78
N THR A 243 -24.08 -6.64 -10.74
CA THR A 243 -25.45 -6.30 -10.32
C THR A 243 -25.50 -5.96 -8.84
N LYS A 244 -26.52 -5.16 -8.46
CA LYS A 244 -26.72 -4.66 -7.09
C LYS A 244 -26.76 -5.77 -6.03
N TYR A 245 -27.52 -6.84 -6.32
CA TYR A 245 -27.67 -8.06 -5.51
C TYR A 245 -27.79 -9.26 -6.44
N THR A 246 -28.10 -10.44 -5.89
CA THR A 246 -28.52 -11.64 -6.64
C THR A 246 -29.84 -11.36 -7.39
N GLY A 247 -29.73 -10.71 -8.54
CA GLY A 247 -30.83 -10.21 -9.36
C GLY A 247 -30.33 -9.24 -10.44
N SER A 248 -31.09 -9.07 -11.53
CA SER A 248 -30.67 -8.35 -12.75
C SER A 248 -30.85 -6.83 -12.69
N LYS A 249 -30.45 -6.17 -11.59
CA LYS A 249 -30.47 -4.69 -11.54
C LYS A 249 -29.05 -4.13 -11.54
N PRO A 250 -28.77 -3.09 -12.35
CA PRO A 250 -27.49 -2.40 -12.32
C PRO A 250 -27.28 -1.68 -10.98
N ILE A 251 -26.04 -1.30 -10.71
CA ILE A 251 -25.71 -0.38 -9.62
C ILE A 251 -26.41 0.97 -9.91
N PRO A 252 -27.04 1.63 -8.91
CA PRO A 252 -27.73 2.91 -9.11
C PRO A 252 -26.87 3.91 -9.88
N GLU A 253 -27.47 4.63 -10.83
CA GLU A 253 -26.75 5.55 -11.71
C GLU A 253 -26.04 6.65 -10.94
N GLU A 254 -26.57 7.07 -9.79
CA GLU A 254 -25.90 8.06 -8.95
C GLU A 254 -24.58 7.55 -8.31
N TYR A 255 -24.38 6.24 -8.21
CA TYR A 255 -23.21 5.63 -7.54
C TYR A 255 -22.39 4.67 -8.40
N ASN A 256 -22.80 4.41 -9.64
CA ASN A 256 -22.12 3.43 -10.49
C ASN A 256 -20.66 3.80 -10.80
N LYS A 257 -20.28 5.08 -10.70
CA LYS A 257 -18.91 5.57 -10.88
C LYS A 257 -18.07 5.56 -9.60
N TYR A 258 -18.64 5.25 -8.43
CA TYR A 258 -17.93 5.20 -7.15
C TYR A 258 -17.86 3.75 -6.66
N LEU A 259 -16.82 3.05 -7.11
CA LEU A 259 -16.63 1.63 -6.86
C LEU A 259 -15.32 1.38 -6.13
N ALA A 260 -15.33 0.39 -5.25
CA ALA A 260 -14.13 -0.24 -4.72
C ALA A 260 -13.98 -1.63 -5.32
N VAL A 261 -12.88 -1.88 -6.01
CA VAL A 261 -12.59 -3.12 -6.71
C VAL A 261 -11.40 -3.78 -6.04
N TRP A 262 -11.61 -5.01 -5.59
CA TRP A 262 -10.61 -5.85 -4.96
C TRP A 262 -10.36 -7.05 -5.86
N VAL A 263 -9.10 -7.43 -6.04
CA VAL A 263 -8.68 -8.60 -6.83
C VAL A 263 -7.67 -9.42 -6.05
N GLN A 264 -7.81 -10.74 -6.09
CA GLN A 264 -6.84 -11.71 -5.60
C GLN A 264 -6.39 -12.62 -6.73
N ASP A 265 -5.09 -12.64 -7.01
CA ASP A 265 -4.55 -13.53 -8.04
C ASP A 265 -4.44 -14.99 -7.56
N ASN A 266 -4.00 -15.88 -8.46
CA ASN A 266 -3.80 -17.30 -8.17
C ASN A 266 -2.65 -17.59 -7.18
N ARG A 267 -1.80 -16.62 -6.86
CA ARG A 267 -0.74 -16.71 -5.85
C ARG A 267 -1.26 -16.33 -4.46
N GLY A 268 -2.48 -15.80 -4.38
CA GLY A 268 -3.08 -15.29 -3.14
C GLY A 268 -2.72 -13.84 -2.82
N ILE A 269 -2.07 -13.13 -3.74
CA ILE A 269 -1.73 -11.72 -3.57
C ILE A 269 -2.99 -10.90 -3.81
N ILE A 270 -3.24 -9.94 -2.92
CA ILE A 270 -4.43 -9.09 -2.95
C ILE A 270 -4.06 -7.65 -3.34
N VAL A 271 -4.95 -6.97 -4.05
CA VAL A 271 -4.89 -5.53 -4.32
C VAL A 271 -6.29 -4.90 -4.30
N GLU A 272 -6.42 -3.65 -3.81
CA GLU A 272 -7.68 -2.90 -3.75
C GLU A 272 -7.54 -1.52 -4.42
N SER A 273 -8.45 -1.23 -5.36
CA SER A 273 -8.50 -0.04 -6.20
C SER A 273 -9.82 0.70 -6.00
N TYR A 274 -9.80 2.04 -6.06
CA TYR A 274 -11.00 2.88 -6.09
C TYR A 274 -11.12 3.60 -7.42
N THR A 275 -12.33 3.82 -7.92
CA THR A 275 -12.55 4.48 -9.23
C THR A 275 -12.40 6.00 -9.20
N TYR A 276 -12.08 6.57 -8.05
CA TYR A 276 -11.90 7.99 -7.79
C TYR A 276 -10.82 8.16 -6.72
N THR A 277 -10.33 9.38 -6.54
CA THR A 277 -9.13 9.68 -5.73
C THR A 277 -9.36 10.80 -4.71
N TYR A 278 -10.42 11.58 -4.91
CA TYR A 278 -10.85 12.65 -4.02
C TYR A 278 -12.32 13.01 -4.27
N ILE A 279 -12.88 13.81 -3.38
CA ILE A 279 -14.18 14.46 -3.49
C ILE A 279 -13.97 15.96 -3.28
N ASP A 280 -14.41 16.76 -4.25
CA ASP A 280 -14.41 18.22 -4.13
C ASP A 280 -15.80 18.71 -3.74
N LEU A 281 -15.89 19.47 -2.66
CA LEU A 281 -17.08 20.17 -2.19
C LEU A 281 -16.83 21.68 -2.29
N VAL A 282 -17.87 22.45 -2.62
CA VAL A 282 -17.84 23.91 -2.51
C VAL A 282 -18.80 24.30 -1.40
N ILE A 283 -18.24 24.80 -0.30
CA ILE A 283 -19.00 25.25 0.87
C ILE A 283 -19.29 26.74 0.69
N GLN A 284 -20.57 27.11 0.74
CA GLN A 284 -21.01 28.49 0.69
C GLN A 284 -21.39 28.97 2.10
N GLU A 285 -20.77 30.05 2.55
CA GLU A 285 -21.04 30.68 3.83
C GLU A 285 -22.22 31.65 3.68
N ASN A 286 -23.34 31.31 4.35
CA ASN A 286 -24.55 32.12 4.38
C ASN A 286 -25.04 32.37 5.82
N ALA A 287 -24.31 31.88 6.83
CA ALA A 287 -24.75 31.91 8.22
C ALA A 287 -24.61 33.33 8.80
N ILE A 288 -23.47 33.97 8.57
CA ILE A 288 -23.19 35.33 9.06
C ILE A 288 -22.84 36.32 7.96
N ASN A 289 -22.55 35.88 6.73
CA ASN A 289 -22.24 36.77 5.60
C ASN A 289 -23.28 37.90 5.43
N GLN A 290 -24.56 37.59 5.65
CA GLN A 290 -25.66 38.53 5.52
C GLN A 290 -25.57 39.72 6.51
N PHE A 291 -24.88 39.53 7.64
CA PHE A 291 -24.67 40.57 8.64
C PHE A 291 -23.36 41.35 8.43
N TYR A 292 -22.39 40.77 7.72
CA TYR A 292 -21.06 41.34 7.49
C TYR A 292 -20.61 41.19 6.03
N PRO A 293 -21.38 41.72 5.06
CA PRO A 293 -21.08 41.49 3.64
C PRO A 293 -19.77 42.15 3.23
N GLY A 294 -18.84 41.35 2.71
CA GLY A 294 -17.56 41.83 2.19
C GLY A 294 -16.56 42.31 3.24
N ALA A 295 -16.89 42.20 4.52
CA ALA A 295 -15.96 42.51 5.61
C ALA A 295 -14.95 41.36 5.82
N GLU A 296 -13.79 41.68 6.38
CA GLU A 296 -12.98 40.66 7.05
C GLU A 296 -13.75 40.14 8.25
N LYS A 297 -13.78 38.81 8.39
CA LYS A 297 -14.48 38.12 9.48
C LYS A 297 -13.42 37.37 10.28
N PRO A 298 -12.55 38.08 11.01
CA PRO A 298 -11.45 37.45 11.75
C PRO A 298 -12.01 36.33 12.63
N ASP A 299 -11.35 35.17 12.59
CA ASP A 299 -11.71 33.96 13.34
C ASP A 299 -12.96 33.22 12.87
N GLU A 300 -13.51 33.54 11.69
CA GLU A 300 -14.61 32.77 11.11
C GLU A 300 -14.13 31.43 10.57
N VAL A 301 -14.25 30.40 11.41
CA VAL A 301 -13.90 29.02 11.10
C VAL A 301 -15.07 28.11 11.45
N TYR A 302 -15.51 27.28 10.50
CA TYR A 302 -16.58 26.31 10.70
C TYR A 302 -15.99 24.91 10.87
N ALA A 303 -16.42 24.21 11.92
CA ALA A 303 -16.23 22.77 12.04
C ALA A 303 -17.35 22.05 11.26
N LEU A 304 -16.99 21.31 10.22
CA LEU A 304 -17.92 20.55 9.40
C LEU A 304 -17.74 19.05 9.66
N GLU A 305 -18.83 18.30 9.53
CA GLU A 305 -18.82 16.85 9.67
C GLU A 305 -19.32 16.19 8.39
N THR A 306 -18.54 15.31 7.75
CA THR A 306 -18.97 14.53 6.57
C THR A 306 -19.19 13.08 6.94
N LEU A 307 -20.36 12.56 6.57
CA LEU A 307 -20.78 11.17 6.77
C LEU A 307 -20.37 10.28 5.60
N ILE A 308 -20.48 8.96 5.76
CA ILE A 308 -20.13 7.97 4.74
C ILE A 308 -20.85 8.15 3.38
N ASN A 309 -22.07 8.69 3.37
CA ASN A 309 -22.83 8.98 2.15
C ASN A 309 -22.46 10.33 1.51
N GLY A 310 -21.42 11.01 2.00
CA GLY A 310 -21.03 12.35 1.54
C GLY A 310 -21.88 13.49 2.13
N THR A 311 -22.94 13.19 2.90
CA THR A 311 -23.73 14.23 3.57
C THR A 311 -22.82 15.02 4.49
N THR A 312 -22.78 16.34 4.30
CA THR A 312 -22.03 17.26 5.15
C THR A 312 -23.00 17.96 6.10
N LEU A 313 -22.56 18.06 7.35
CA LEU A 313 -23.27 18.62 8.47
C LEU A 313 -22.47 19.80 9.02
N TRP A 314 -23.18 20.73 9.65
CA TRP A 314 -22.60 21.73 10.55
C TRP A 314 -23.41 21.72 11.84
N SER A 315 -22.77 21.41 12.97
CA SER A 315 -23.45 21.27 14.26
C SER A 315 -24.62 20.27 14.20
N ASN A 316 -24.38 19.10 13.58
CA ASN A 316 -25.39 18.07 13.29
C ASN A 316 -26.58 18.53 12.42
N ARG A 317 -26.52 19.70 11.79
CA ARG A 317 -27.53 20.14 10.82
C ARG A 317 -27.04 19.87 9.42
N LYS A 318 -27.84 19.15 8.63
CA LYS A 318 -27.53 18.85 7.24
C LYS A 318 -27.45 20.12 6.41
N LEU A 319 -26.33 20.30 5.72
CA LEU A 319 -26.18 21.35 4.74
C LEU A 319 -27.01 21.04 3.49
N VAL A 320 -27.58 22.08 2.88
CA VAL A 320 -28.32 21.96 1.62
C VAL A 320 -27.32 21.72 0.49
N SER A 321 -27.52 20.67 -0.29
CA SER A 321 -26.73 20.36 -1.50
C SER A 321 -27.63 20.41 -2.74
N SER A 322 -27.11 20.99 -3.82
CA SER A 322 -27.76 21.04 -5.13
C SER A 322 -27.50 19.80 -5.99
N SER A 323 -26.58 18.93 -5.57
CA SER A 323 -26.17 17.74 -6.33
C SER A 323 -25.97 16.52 -5.42
N ASN A 324 -25.99 15.33 -6.02
CA ASN A 324 -25.62 14.10 -5.34
C ASN A 324 -24.12 14.13 -5.00
N ILE A 325 -23.83 14.11 -3.70
CA ILE A 325 -22.45 14.09 -3.21
C ILE A 325 -21.92 12.65 -3.32
N PRO A 326 -20.69 12.44 -3.81
CA PRO A 326 -20.07 11.13 -3.80
C PRO A 326 -19.98 10.55 -2.38
N PRO A 327 -20.16 9.23 -2.21
CA PRO A 327 -19.93 8.58 -0.93
C PRO A 327 -18.44 8.62 -0.57
N LEU A 328 -18.13 8.75 0.72
CA LEU A 328 -16.77 8.54 1.21
C LEU A 328 -16.39 7.07 1.01
N PRO A 329 -15.21 6.77 0.45
CA PRO A 329 -14.75 5.39 0.33
C PRO A 329 -14.36 4.81 1.69
N LEU A 330 -13.86 3.57 1.70
CA LEU A 330 -13.46 2.83 2.90
C LEU A 330 -11.94 2.63 3.07
N PRO A 331 -11.08 3.65 2.83
CA PRO A 331 -9.67 3.51 3.16
C PRO A 331 -9.55 3.45 4.69
N PRO A 332 -8.40 3.00 5.20
CA PRO A 332 -8.13 3.15 6.62
C PRO A 332 -8.12 4.61 7.07
N VAL A 333 -8.47 4.82 8.33
CA VAL A 333 -8.64 6.16 8.89
C VAL A 333 -7.37 6.99 8.76
N LYS A 334 -6.19 6.36 8.89
CA LYS A 334 -4.88 7.03 8.75
C LYS A 334 -4.63 7.63 7.36
N GLN A 335 -5.35 7.21 6.31
CA GLN A 335 -5.14 7.66 4.94
C GLN A 335 -5.87 8.95 4.61
N PHE A 336 -6.96 9.30 5.31
CA PHE A 336 -7.74 10.49 4.98
C PHE A 336 -6.90 11.77 5.13
N ARG A 337 -7.10 12.69 4.18
CA ARG A 337 -6.52 14.03 4.17
C ARG A 337 -7.57 15.01 3.70
N ILE A 338 -7.61 16.18 4.34
CA ILE A 338 -8.55 17.24 4.01
C ILE A 338 -7.75 18.45 3.60
N TYR A 339 -8.10 19.02 2.46
CA TYR A 339 -7.50 20.24 1.97
C TYR A 339 -8.57 21.29 1.74
N THR A 340 -8.26 22.55 2.03
CA THR A 340 -9.15 23.67 1.74
C THR A 340 -8.43 24.76 0.98
N THR A 341 -9.16 25.51 0.17
CA THR A 341 -8.67 26.78 -0.35
C THR A 341 -8.58 27.82 0.77
N VAL A 342 -7.75 28.86 0.57
CA VAL A 342 -7.61 29.96 1.54
C VAL A 342 -8.28 31.22 1.01
N ASN A 343 -8.13 31.52 -0.28
CA ASN A 343 -8.64 32.76 -0.90
C ASN A 343 -9.98 32.58 -1.65
N GLY A 344 -10.77 31.59 -1.26
CA GLY A 344 -12.03 31.25 -1.90
C GLY A 344 -11.91 30.10 -2.91
N LYS A 345 -13.07 29.64 -3.41
CA LYS A 345 -13.21 28.39 -4.17
C LYS A 345 -12.34 28.26 -5.44
N ASP A 346 -11.95 29.39 -6.03
CA ASP A 346 -11.21 29.44 -7.30
C ASP A 346 -9.69 29.57 -7.06
N ASP A 347 -9.25 29.59 -5.79
CA ASP A 347 -7.84 29.54 -5.41
C ASP A 347 -7.22 28.23 -5.93
N PRO A 348 -6.14 28.29 -6.73
CA PRO A 348 -5.48 27.10 -7.24
C PRO A 348 -4.78 26.31 -6.12
N ASN A 349 -4.50 26.94 -4.97
CA ASN A 349 -3.77 26.33 -3.88
C ASN A 349 -4.71 25.70 -2.85
N LEU A 350 -4.50 24.40 -2.62
CA LEU A 350 -5.15 23.64 -1.57
C LEU A 350 -4.16 23.44 -0.41
N VAL A 351 -4.58 23.79 0.79
CA VAL A 351 -3.79 23.66 2.02
C VAL A 351 -4.39 22.57 2.90
N GLU A 352 -3.57 21.67 3.42
CA GLU A 352 -4.05 20.62 4.34
C GLU A 352 -4.56 21.25 5.63
N VAL A 353 -5.74 20.84 6.08
CA VAL A 353 -6.35 21.31 7.32
C VAL A 353 -6.47 20.19 8.35
N PRO A 354 -6.47 20.52 9.65
CA PRO A 354 -6.75 19.54 10.69
C PRO A 354 -8.07 18.83 10.48
N SER A 355 -8.06 17.51 10.64
CA SER A 355 -9.26 16.67 10.54
C SER A 355 -9.21 15.51 11.52
N GLN A 356 -10.33 14.95 11.91
CA GLN A 356 -10.36 13.77 12.77
C GLN A 356 -11.50 12.86 12.37
N VAL A 357 -11.42 11.60 12.77
CA VAL A 357 -12.52 10.66 12.61
C VAL A 357 -13.08 10.32 13.99
N GLU A 358 -14.33 10.71 14.21
CA GLU A 358 -15.07 10.45 15.42
C GLU A 358 -15.96 9.23 15.24
N VAL A 359 -16.08 8.39 16.27
CA VAL A 359 -16.94 7.21 16.24
C VAL A 359 -18.26 7.53 16.93
N TRP A 360 -19.35 7.34 16.21
CA TRP A 360 -20.72 7.56 16.65
C TRP A 360 -21.53 6.26 16.55
N SER A 361 -22.74 6.29 17.12
CA SER A 361 -23.75 5.27 16.83
C SER A 361 -24.02 5.17 15.32
N THR A 362 -24.50 4.03 14.85
CA THR A 362 -24.71 3.78 13.41
C THR A 362 -25.75 4.69 12.77
N ASP A 363 -26.64 5.28 13.57
CA ASP A 363 -27.62 6.30 13.20
C ASP A 363 -27.13 7.74 13.43
N TYR A 364 -25.88 7.90 13.88
CA TYR A 364 -25.22 9.18 14.17
C TYR A 364 -25.89 10.05 15.25
N SER A 365 -26.67 9.44 16.13
CA SER A 365 -27.43 10.13 17.17
C SER A 365 -26.59 10.54 18.39
N TYR A 366 -25.57 9.77 18.77
CA TYR A 366 -24.66 10.10 19.86
C TYR A 366 -23.22 9.63 19.61
N PRO A 367 -22.20 10.36 20.10
CA PRO A 367 -20.81 9.93 20.00
C PRO A 367 -20.54 8.76 20.94
N THR A 368 -19.61 7.90 20.57
CA THR A 368 -19.04 6.91 21.48
C THR A 368 -17.89 7.54 22.27
N LEU A 369 -17.40 6.84 23.31
CA LEU A 369 -16.23 7.29 24.06
C LEU A 369 -14.89 7.00 23.33
N ASP A 370 -14.96 6.34 22.17
CA ASP A 370 -13.80 5.95 21.40
C ASP A 370 -13.52 6.92 20.25
N PHE A 371 -12.25 7.25 20.03
CA PHE A 371 -11.81 7.79 18.75
C PHE A 371 -11.64 6.66 17.74
N ALA A 372 -11.74 7.00 16.45
CA ALA A 372 -11.57 6.01 15.41
C ALA A 372 -10.13 5.46 15.45
N ASN A 373 -10.01 4.15 15.56
CA ASN A 373 -8.71 3.51 15.52
C ASN A 373 -8.11 3.71 14.13
N TRP A 374 -6.96 4.39 14.06
CA TRP A 374 -6.28 4.70 12.81
C TRP A 374 -5.87 3.43 12.01
N ARG A 375 -5.75 2.28 12.69
CA ARG A 375 -5.56 0.94 12.13
C ARG A 375 -6.89 0.25 11.76
N LYS A 376 -7.95 1.00 11.51
CA LYS A 376 -9.22 0.44 11.04
C LYS A 376 -9.71 1.24 9.85
N ARG A 377 -10.54 0.59 9.04
CA ARG A 377 -11.26 1.21 7.93
C ARG A 377 -12.35 2.12 8.46
N PHE A 378 -12.50 3.27 7.80
CA PHE A 378 -13.66 4.12 7.97
C PHE A 378 -14.92 3.34 7.65
N LYS A 379 -15.99 3.54 8.41
CA LYS A 379 -17.23 2.73 8.31
C LYS A 379 -18.46 3.53 8.71
N THR A 380 -19.63 2.95 8.51
CA THR A 380 -20.89 3.52 9.01
C THR A 380 -20.82 3.70 10.52
N GLY A 381 -21.20 4.89 10.98
CA GLY A 381 -21.02 5.34 12.36
C GLY A 381 -19.81 6.25 12.53
N ASP A 382 -18.88 6.32 11.58
CA ASP A 382 -17.75 7.25 11.65
C ASP A 382 -18.12 8.61 11.02
N LYS A 383 -17.74 9.71 11.68
CA LYS A 383 -17.83 11.08 11.15
C LYS A 383 -16.44 11.61 10.86
N LEU A 384 -16.23 12.11 9.65
CA LEU A 384 -15.02 12.84 9.29
C LEU A 384 -15.22 14.32 9.61
N VAL A 385 -14.53 14.85 10.61
CA VAL A 385 -14.67 16.21 11.13
C VAL A 385 -13.46 17.04 10.71
N TYR A 386 -13.67 18.26 10.22
CA TYR A 386 -12.60 19.14 9.75
C TYR A 386 -13.01 20.62 9.80
N TYR A 387 -12.02 21.50 9.69
CA TYR A 387 -12.24 22.94 9.76
C TYR A 387 -12.19 23.62 8.37
N VAL A 388 -13.05 24.61 8.16
CA VAL A 388 -13.06 25.44 6.94
C VAL A 388 -13.05 26.92 7.35
N ASN A 389 -12.04 27.65 6.87
CA ASN A 389 -11.80 29.04 7.24
C ASN A 389 -12.42 30.02 6.22
N PHE A 390 -13.21 30.99 6.67
CA PHE A 390 -13.82 32.06 5.87
C PHE A 390 -13.37 33.46 6.29
N SER A 391 -12.25 33.57 7.03
CA SER A 391 -11.85 34.81 7.69
C SER A 391 -11.47 35.95 6.75
N LYS A 392 -11.09 35.64 5.51
CA LYS A 392 -10.65 36.64 4.52
C LYS A 392 -11.82 37.45 3.96
N ALA A 393 -11.61 38.76 3.83
CA ALA A 393 -12.61 39.65 3.22
C ALA A 393 -13.06 39.17 1.84
N GLY A 394 -14.38 39.23 1.62
CA GLY A 394 -15.00 38.86 0.34
C GLY A 394 -15.05 37.35 0.05
N VAL A 395 -14.48 36.50 0.90
CA VAL A 395 -14.56 35.04 0.74
C VAL A 395 -15.91 34.54 1.28
N THR A 396 -16.77 34.11 0.36
CA THR A 396 -18.10 33.55 0.68
C THR A 396 -18.24 32.10 0.24
N GLN A 397 -17.27 31.58 -0.53
CA GLN A 397 -17.24 30.21 -1.00
C GLN A 397 -15.83 29.65 -0.81
N GLN A 398 -15.71 28.49 -0.19
CA GLN A 398 -14.45 27.75 -0.08
C GLN A 398 -14.58 26.37 -0.72
N LYS A 399 -13.53 25.94 -1.39
CA LYS A 399 -13.41 24.57 -1.90
C LYS A 399 -12.77 23.69 -0.83
N VAL A 400 -13.40 22.57 -0.54
CA VAL A 400 -12.90 21.51 0.35
C VAL A 400 -12.65 20.27 -0.49
N ARG A 401 -11.44 19.71 -0.41
CA ARG A 401 -11.07 18.45 -1.02
C ARG A 401 -10.88 17.39 0.07
N ILE A 402 -11.70 16.36 0.02
CA ILE A 402 -11.54 15.15 0.82
C ILE A 402 -10.78 14.14 -0.04
N SER A 403 -9.57 13.76 0.34
CA SER A 403 -8.76 12.77 -0.36
C SER A 403 -8.19 11.73 0.59
N TRP A 404 -7.51 10.74 0.04
CA TRP A 404 -6.86 9.69 0.80
C TRP A 404 -5.51 9.34 0.17
N LEU A 405 -4.54 9.06 1.03
CA LEU A 405 -3.21 8.63 0.62
C LEU A 405 -3.21 7.17 0.20
N ILE A 406 -2.40 6.85 -0.80
CA ILE A 406 -2.36 5.53 -1.43
C ILE A 406 -1.40 4.57 -0.75
N ASP A 407 -0.36 5.11 -0.11
CA ASP A 407 0.68 4.31 0.53
C ASP A 407 0.17 3.74 1.85
N ALA A 408 0.20 2.42 2.00
CA ALA A 408 -0.16 1.72 3.23
C ALA A 408 0.73 2.08 4.43
N ASP A 409 1.94 2.57 4.20
CA ASP A 409 2.86 3.05 5.25
C ASP A 409 2.57 4.48 5.72
N THR A 410 1.57 5.12 5.12
CA THR A 410 1.08 6.41 5.59
C THR A 410 0.82 6.36 7.08
N ARG A 411 1.49 7.26 7.81
CA ARG A 411 1.24 7.48 9.23
C ARG A 411 -0.07 8.25 9.41
N PRO A 412 -0.77 8.05 10.55
CA PRO A 412 -1.90 8.91 10.88
C PRO A 412 -1.47 10.38 10.81
N PRO A 413 -2.36 11.28 10.36
CA PRO A 413 -2.02 12.69 10.31
C PRO A 413 -1.52 13.15 11.67
N GLN A 414 -0.33 13.76 11.68
CA GLN A 414 0.20 14.44 12.86
C GLN A 414 -0.21 15.89 12.73
N TYR A 415 -1.42 16.22 13.18
CA TYR A 415 -1.75 17.61 13.46
C TYR A 415 -0.81 18.07 14.56
N LEU A 416 -0.34 19.32 14.46
CA LEU A 416 0.76 19.95 15.19
C LEU A 416 0.58 19.96 16.73
N LEU A 417 0.21 18.87 17.38
CA LEU A 417 0.30 18.66 18.82
C LEU A 417 1.78 18.54 19.18
N GLN A 418 2.41 19.68 19.41
CA GLN A 418 3.74 19.79 19.94
C GLN A 418 3.65 19.62 21.45
N PHE A 419 4.33 18.58 21.94
CA PHE A 419 4.51 18.32 23.35
C PHE A 419 5.85 18.93 23.76
N GLU A 420 5.81 19.96 24.59
CA GLU A 420 7.01 20.57 25.17
C GLU A 420 7.03 20.30 26.67
N ASN A 421 8.12 19.72 27.17
CA ASN A 421 8.33 19.60 28.60
C ASN A 421 9.14 20.81 29.08
N LEU A 422 8.46 21.74 29.74
CA LEU A 422 9.09 22.82 30.48
C LEU A 422 9.26 22.38 31.94
N THR A 423 10.23 22.95 32.65
CA THR A 423 10.77 22.46 33.93
C THR A 423 9.75 21.94 34.97
N ASN A 424 8.49 22.43 34.97
CA ASN A 424 7.38 21.91 35.80
C ASN A 424 6.01 21.85 35.06
N LEU A 425 6.01 21.86 33.73
CA LEU A 425 4.80 22.04 32.91
C LEU A 425 4.93 21.23 31.62
N TRP A 426 4.05 20.24 31.45
CA TRP A 426 3.86 19.63 30.14
C TRP A 426 2.94 20.50 29.31
N VAL A 427 3.42 20.98 28.18
CA VAL A 427 2.65 21.84 27.29
C VAL A 427 2.24 21.03 26.07
N VAL A 428 0.95 21.03 25.77
CA VAL A 428 0.40 20.54 24.52
C VAL A 428 -0.05 21.74 23.72
N ASN A 429 0.62 22.01 22.62
CA ASN A 429 0.34 23.10 21.72
C ASN A 429 -0.14 22.51 20.39
N ASN A 430 -1.26 22.97 19.82
CA ASN A 430 -1.69 22.53 18.48
C ASN A 430 -1.44 23.57 17.36
N GLY A 431 -0.69 24.63 17.66
CA GLY A 431 -0.47 25.80 16.81
C GLY A 431 -1.51 26.92 16.98
N VAL A 432 -2.63 26.65 17.67
CA VAL A 432 -3.72 27.61 17.92
C VAL A 432 -4.00 27.74 19.42
N TYR A 433 -4.06 26.61 20.13
CA TYR A 433 -4.30 26.51 21.56
C TYR A 433 -3.10 25.88 22.25
N ARG A 434 -2.82 26.36 23.47
CA ARG A 434 -1.75 25.85 24.33
C ARG A 434 -2.36 25.40 25.66
N ILE A 435 -2.31 24.11 25.93
CA ILE A 435 -2.77 23.51 27.19
C ILE A 435 -1.53 23.17 28.03
N GLY A 436 -1.45 23.70 29.23
CA GLY A 436 -0.39 23.40 30.19
C GLY A 436 -0.87 22.46 31.29
N PHE A 437 -0.22 21.31 31.43
CA PHE A 437 -0.43 20.37 32.53
C PHE A 437 0.60 20.62 33.61
N HIS A 438 0.16 21.24 34.69
CA HIS A 438 0.99 21.50 35.87
C HIS A 438 0.84 20.33 36.84
N ALA A 439 1.93 19.59 37.10
CA ALA A 439 1.96 18.64 38.20
C ALA A 439 2.12 19.44 39.51
N GLY A 440 1.02 20.01 40.01
CA GLY A 440 1.01 20.65 41.31
C GLY A 440 1.12 19.60 42.41
N GLN A 441 2.26 19.56 43.11
CA GLN A 441 2.34 18.89 44.40
C GLN A 441 1.68 19.81 45.44
N THR A 442 0.35 19.92 45.43
CA THR A 442 -0.36 20.53 46.55
C THR A 442 -0.31 19.54 47.71
N ALA A 443 0.32 19.98 48.79
CA ALA A 443 0.29 19.30 50.08
C ALA A 443 -1.16 19.27 50.60
N LEU A 444 -1.95 18.33 50.12
CA LEU A 444 -3.23 17.95 50.70
C LEU A 444 -3.20 16.42 50.87
N SER A 445 -3.50 16.02 52.10
CA SER A 445 -3.40 14.68 52.65
C SER A 445 -4.43 13.68 52.11
N ASP A 446 -4.79 13.75 50.83
CA ASP A 446 -5.69 12.79 50.19
C ASP A 446 -5.07 12.23 48.91
N PRO A 447 -4.87 10.90 48.80
CA PRO A 447 -4.42 10.30 47.56
C PRO A 447 -5.59 10.26 46.58
N VAL A 448 -5.31 10.58 45.32
CA VAL A 448 -6.21 10.50 44.14
C VAL A 448 -7.06 11.76 43.89
N GLY A 449 -6.40 12.84 43.49
CA GLY A 449 -7.02 13.93 42.76
C GLY A 449 -6.00 14.59 41.84
N ILE A 450 -6.01 14.27 40.55
CA ILE A 450 -5.38 15.15 39.56
C ILE A 450 -6.28 16.38 39.51
N ASP A 451 -5.80 17.49 40.05
CA ASP A 451 -6.53 18.75 40.05
C ASP A 451 -6.33 19.41 38.67
N TRP A 452 -7.35 19.35 37.82
CA TRP A 452 -7.30 19.93 36.47
C TRP A 452 -7.73 21.39 36.56
N ASN A 453 -6.79 22.32 36.55
CA ASN A 453 -7.11 23.72 36.35
C ASN A 453 -6.90 24.07 34.85
N ILE A 454 -7.98 24.09 34.08
CA ILE A 454 -7.96 24.61 32.70
C ILE A 454 -8.01 26.14 32.80
N GLN A 455 -6.86 26.80 32.69
CA GLN A 455 -6.83 28.24 32.45
C GLN A 455 -6.74 28.52 30.95
N VAL A 456 -7.86 28.97 30.38
CA VAL A 456 -7.89 29.58 29.05
C VAL A 456 -7.51 31.05 29.22
N ASN A 457 -6.25 31.36 28.98
CA ASN A 457 -5.81 32.75 28.90
C ASN A 457 -5.96 33.23 27.46
N ALA A 458 -6.95 34.08 27.19
CA ALA A 458 -7.00 34.85 25.96
C ALA A 458 -5.82 35.84 25.98
N SER A 459 -4.87 35.69 25.06
CA SER A 459 -3.89 36.74 24.81
C SER A 459 -4.50 37.74 23.84
N ASP A 460 -4.93 38.89 24.34
CA ASP A 460 -5.14 40.07 23.51
C ASP A 460 -3.78 40.45 22.88
N ASN A 461 -3.66 40.27 21.57
CA ASN A 461 -2.63 40.96 20.80
C ASN A 461 -3.10 42.41 20.60
N ASP A 462 -2.98 43.22 21.63
CA ASP A 462 -3.01 44.68 21.48
C ASP A 462 -1.66 45.11 20.86
N PRO A 463 -1.65 45.64 19.61
CA PRO A 463 -0.41 46.09 18.97
C PRO A 463 0.08 47.46 19.46
N SER A 464 -0.44 47.97 20.59
CA SER A 464 -0.04 49.27 21.16
C SER A 464 0.80 49.21 22.43
N LYS A 465 1.52 48.09 22.69
CA LYS A 465 2.59 48.04 23.69
C LYS A 465 3.91 47.50 23.15
#